data_AF-A0A1A9UFL6-F1
#
_entry.id   AF-A0A1A9UFL6-F1
#
_cell.length_a   1.000
_cell.length_b   1.000
_cell.length_c   1.000
_cell.angle_alpha   90.00
_cell.angle_beta   90.00
_cell.angle_gamma   90.00
#
_symmetry.space_group_name_H-M   'P 1'
#
loop_
_entity.id
_entity.type
_entity.pdbx_description
1 polymer ?
#
loop_
_entity_poly.entity_id
_entity_poly.type
_entity_poly.pdbx_seq_one_letter_code
_entity_poly.pdbx_strand_id
1 'polypeptide(L)'
;AFPIARRIGHPYQNRTPPKRKKPRTSFTRIQVAELEKRFHKQKYLASAERAALARGLKMTDAQVKTWFQNRRTKWRRQTAEEREAERQAANRLMLSLQAEAISKGFAPPPTAALATQTVNGAPLAALHGLQPWAETTHAAGC
;
A
#
# COMPACT_ATOMS: atom_id res chain seq x y z
N ALA A 1 -3.08 14.54 9.69
CA ALA A 1 -2.28 13.70 8.77
C ALA A 1 -3.17 13.32 7.59
N PHE A 2 -2.80 13.70 6.36
CA PHE A 2 -3.60 13.37 5.18
C PHE A 2 -3.47 11.88 4.86
N PRO A 3 -4.58 11.13 4.68
CA PRO A 3 -4.51 9.72 4.32
C PRO A 3 -3.92 9.59 2.92
N ILE A 4 -2.88 8.77 2.77
CA ILE A 4 -2.29 8.45 1.47
C ILE A 4 -3.34 7.68 0.66
N ALA A 5 -4.03 8.39 -0.24
CA ALA A 5 -5.03 7.79 -1.12
C ALA A 5 -4.35 6.77 -2.05
N ARG A 6 -4.80 5.51 -1.99
CA ARG A 6 -4.40 4.47 -2.94
C ARG A 6 -4.94 4.89 -4.31
N ARG A 7 -4.07 5.35 -5.23
CA ARG A 7 -4.45 5.58 -6.63
C ARG A 7 -4.76 4.23 -7.29
N ILE A 8 -6.01 3.81 -7.22
CA ILE A 8 -6.51 2.61 -7.91
C ILE A 8 -6.49 2.91 -9.41
N GLY A 9 -5.72 2.10 -10.16
CA GLY A 9 -5.64 2.22 -11.62
C GLY A 9 -6.76 1.48 -12.35
N HIS A 10 -6.78 1.60 -13.67
CA HIS A 10 -7.78 0.95 -14.53
C HIS A 10 -7.62 -0.59 -14.54
N PRO A 11 -8.74 -1.35 -14.48
CA PRO A 11 -8.73 -2.81 -14.47
C PRO A 11 -8.14 -3.37 -15.78
N TYR A 12 -7.54 -4.56 -15.68
CA TYR A 12 -6.85 -5.21 -16.81
C TYR A 12 -7.80 -5.51 -17.98
N GLN A 13 -9.08 -5.83 -17.70
CA GLN A 13 -10.10 -6.17 -18.69
C GLN A 13 -10.40 -5.04 -19.69
N ASN A 14 -10.17 -3.78 -19.28
CA ASN A 14 -10.44 -2.60 -20.11
C ASN A 14 -9.24 -2.21 -20.99
N ARG A 15 -8.16 -3.00 -20.97
CA ARG A 15 -6.97 -2.73 -21.78
C ARG A 15 -7.07 -3.49 -23.08
N THR A 16 -6.81 -2.80 -24.18
CA THR A 16 -6.69 -3.44 -25.49
C THR A 16 -5.56 -4.49 -25.44
N PRO A 17 -5.83 -5.75 -25.82
CA PRO A 17 -4.83 -6.80 -25.80
C PRO A 17 -3.59 -6.41 -26.63
N PRO A 18 -2.35 -6.63 -26.14
CA PRO A 18 -1.16 -6.28 -26.89
C PRO A 18 -1.09 -7.03 -28.23
N LYS A 19 -1.09 -6.29 -29.35
CA LYS A 19 -1.08 -6.86 -30.72
C LYS A 19 0.08 -7.81 -31.02
N ARG A 20 1.21 -7.72 -30.31
CA ARG A 20 2.35 -8.66 -30.41
C ARG A 20 3.10 -8.79 -29.09
N LYS A 21 3.26 -10.02 -28.60
CA LYS A 21 4.14 -10.34 -27.46
C LYS A 21 5.59 -10.35 -27.96
N LYS A 22 6.44 -9.46 -27.45
CA LYS A 22 7.88 -9.58 -27.70
C LYS A 22 8.40 -10.85 -27.01
N PRO A 23 9.33 -11.62 -27.63
CA PRO A 23 9.97 -12.75 -26.98
C PRO A 23 10.54 -12.35 -25.61
N ARG A 24 10.34 -13.20 -24.61
CA ARG A 24 10.92 -12.96 -23.28
C ARG A 24 12.43 -13.15 -23.40
N THR A 25 13.18 -12.12 -23.06
CA THR A 25 14.64 -12.17 -22.98
C THR A 25 15.06 -12.25 -21.52
N SER A 26 15.97 -13.16 -21.19
CA SER A 26 16.60 -13.22 -19.87
C SER A 26 17.90 -12.41 -19.90
N PHE A 27 18.14 -11.63 -18.84
CA PHE A 27 19.40 -10.90 -18.69
C PHE A 27 20.46 -11.84 -18.09
N THR A 28 21.72 -11.64 -18.47
CA THR A 28 22.83 -12.42 -17.91
C THR A 28 23.04 -12.07 -16.44
N ARG A 29 23.69 -12.97 -15.68
CA ARG A 29 23.99 -12.73 -14.26
C ARG A 29 24.81 -11.45 -14.05
N ILE A 30 25.76 -11.17 -14.95
CA ILE A 30 26.60 -9.97 -14.89
C ILE A 30 25.76 -8.70 -15.14
N GLN A 31 24.84 -8.73 -16.11
CA GLN A 31 23.93 -7.62 -16.36
C GLN A 31 23.06 -7.34 -15.13
N VAL A 32 22.49 -8.38 -14.52
CA VAL A 32 21.67 -8.24 -13.31
C VAL A 32 22.49 -7.68 -12.15
N ALA A 33 23.71 -8.19 -11.93
CA ALA A 33 24.57 -7.74 -10.83
C ALA A 33 24.92 -6.23 -10.94
N GLU A 34 25.30 -5.76 -12.13
CA GLU A 34 25.60 -4.33 -12.33
C GLU A 34 24.35 -3.44 -12.23
N LEU A 35 23.19 -3.92 -12.71
CA LEU A 35 21.91 -3.23 -12.51
C LEU A 35 21.56 -3.12 -11.02
N GLU A 36 21.74 -4.18 -10.24
CA GLU A 36 21.51 -4.20 -8.80
C GLU A 36 22.47 -3.29 -8.05
N LYS A 37 23.77 -3.32 -8.40
CA LYS A 37 24.80 -2.42 -7.85
C LYS A 37 24.46 -0.96 -8.10
N ARG A 38 24.04 -0.60 -9.31
CA ARG A 38 23.59 0.78 -9.62
C ARG A 38 22.31 1.12 -8.85
N PHE A 39 21.36 0.20 -8.78
CA PHE A 39 20.11 0.40 -8.03
C PHE A 39 20.37 0.59 -6.53
N HIS A 40 21.36 -0.09 -5.96
CA HIS A 40 21.73 0.08 -4.55
C HIS A 40 22.09 1.53 -4.27
N LYS A 41 22.92 2.14 -5.12
CA LYS A 41 23.35 3.54 -5.05
C LYS A 41 22.23 4.54 -5.37
N GLN A 42 21.39 4.24 -6.36
CA GLN A 42 20.41 5.19 -6.88
C GLN A 42 19.15 4.48 -7.38
N LYS A 43 18.01 4.76 -6.75
CA LYS A 43 16.73 4.09 -7.07
C LYS A 43 16.06 4.61 -8.36
N TYR A 44 16.43 5.81 -8.81
CA TYR A 44 15.85 6.53 -9.95
C TYR A 44 16.98 7.09 -10.81
N LEU A 45 17.07 6.68 -12.08
CA LEU A 45 18.09 7.19 -13.01
C LEU A 45 17.54 8.30 -13.90
N ALA A 46 18.35 9.34 -14.11
CA ALA A 46 18.09 10.34 -15.14
C ALA A 46 18.25 9.73 -16.55
N SER A 47 17.73 10.42 -17.57
CA SER A 47 17.73 9.90 -18.95
C SER A 47 19.15 9.63 -19.46
N ALA A 48 20.08 10.58 -19.26
CA ALA A 48 21.47 10.45 -19.70
C ALA A 48 22.20 9.28 -18.99
N GLU A 49 22.00 9.13 -17.68
CA GLU A 49 22.60 8.04 -16.90
C GLU A 49 22.09 6.67 -17.33
N ARG A 50 20.78 6.57 -17.61
CA ARG A 50 20.16 5.35 -18.11
C ARG A 50 20.76 4.95 -19.46
N ALA A 51 20.91 5.91 -20.37
CA ALA A 51 21.52 5.68 -21.67
C ALA A 51 22.99 5.22 -21.54
N ALA A 52 23.75 5.80 -20.61
CA ALA A 52 25.13 5.37 -20.35
C ALA A 52 25.20 3.94 -19.81
N LEU A 53 24.35 3.59 -18.85
CA LEU A 53 24.28 2.23 -18.30
C LEU A 53 23.86 1.20 -19.35
N ALA A 54 22.88 1.55 -20.20
CA ALA A 54 22.42 0.72 -21.30
C ALA A 54 23.57 0.39 -22.28
N ARG A 55 24.37 1.40 -22.67
CA ARG A 55 25.56 1.19 -23.52
C ARG A 55 26.60 0.29 -22.86
N GLY A 56 26.86 0.46 -21.57
CA GLY A 56 27.83 -0.34 -20.82
C GLY A 56 27.42 -1.82 -20.71
N LEU A 57 26.13 -2.10 -20.56
CA LEU A 57 25.61 -3.46 -20.38
C LEU A 57 25.14 -4.13 -21.68
N LYS A 58 25.30 -3.46 -22.83
CA LYS A 58 24.77 -3.89 -24.14
C LYS A 58 23.27 -4.18 -24.09
N MET A 59 22.53 -3.28 -23.44
CA MET A 59 21.07 -3.32 -23.32
C MET A 59 20.48 -2.08 -24.00
N THR A 60 19.17 -2.12 -24.30
CA THR A 60 18.43 -0.95 -24.77
C THR A 60 18.00 -0.06 -23.60
N ASP A 61 17.85 1.25 -23.84
CA ASP A 61 17.35 2.20 -22.82
C ASP A 61 15.99 1.73 -22.24
N ALA A 62 15.11 1.21 -23.10
CA ALA A 62 13.81 0.68 -22.72
C ALA A 62 13.90 -0.53 -21.78
N GLN A 63 14.88 -1.43 -21.99
CA GLN A 63 15.11 -2.57 -21.09
C GLN A 63 15.59 -2.09 -19.72
N VAL A 64 16.55 -1.16 -19.66
CA VAL A 64 17.02 -0.59 -18.39
C VAL A 64 15.87 0.16 -17.68
N LYS A 65 15.07 0.94 -18.42
CA LYS A 65 13.88 1.63 -17.88
C LYS A 65 12.89 0.65 -17.26
N THR A 66 12.57 -0.42 -17.99
CA THR A 66 11.64 -1.47 -17.53
C THR A 66 12.20 -2.23 -16.32
N TRP A 67 13.49 -2.55 -16.33
CA TRP A 67 14.15 -3.21 -15.21
C TRP A 67 14.10 -2.35 -13.95
N PHE A 68 14.45 -1.05 -14.04
CA PHE A 68 14.38 -0.13 -12.90
C PHE A 68 12.93 0.08 -12.41
N GLN A 69 11.96 0.09 -13.32
CA GLN A 69 10.54 0.13 -12.94
C GLN A 69 10.15 -1.11 -12.13
N ASN A 70 10.46 -2.29 -12.64
CA ASN A 70 10.15 -3.56 -11.99
C ASN A 70 10.89 -3.70 -10.64
N ARG A 71 12.16 -3.29 -10.60
CA ARG A 71 12.98 -3.31 -9.39
C ARG A 71 12.42 -2.39 -8.30
N ARG A 72 11.95 -1.18 -8.65
CA ARG A 72 11.25 -0.28 -7.70
C ARG A 72 9.93 -0.87 -7.20
N THR A 73 9.15 -1.51 -8.06
CA THR A 73 7.91 -2.18 -7.64
C THR A 73 8.21 -3.30 -6.65
N LYS A 74 9.20 -4.15 -6.95
CA LYS A 74 9.64 -5.21 -6.02
C LYS A 74 10.13 -4.61 -4.69
N TRP A 75 10.96 -3.58 -4.74
CA TRP A 75 11.46 -2.90 -3.54
C TRP A 75 10.32 -2.35 -2.66
N ARG A 76 9.36 -1.60 -3.24
CA ARG A 76 8.20 -1.10 -2.49
C ARG A 76 7.37 -2.22 -1.89
N ARG A 77 7.18 -3.33 -2.61
CA ARG A 77 6.46 -4.50 -2.11
C ARG A 77 7.19 -5.10 -0.91
N GLN A 78 8.49 -5.34 -1.02
CA GLN A 78 9.31 -5.88 0.08
C GLN A 78 9.26 -4.99 1.33
N THR A 79 9.39 -3.66 1.16
CA THR A 79 9.31 -2.72 2.30
C THR A 79 7.91 -2.66 2.93
N ALA A 80 6.85 -2.85 2.14
CA ALA A 80 5.49 -2.90 2.66
C ALA A 80 5.23 -4.20 3.43
N GLU A 81 5.66 -5.35 2.87
CA GLU A 81 5.57 -6.67 3.49
C GLU A 81 6.35 -6.73 4.81
N GLU A 82 7.55 -6.16 4.86
CA GLU A 82 8.36 -6.08 6.09
C GLU A 82 7.65 -5.28 7.18
N ARG A 83 7.07 -4.13 6.82
CA ARG A 83 6.30 -3.29 7.75
C ARG A 83 5.02 -3.97 8.25
N GLU A 84 4.39 -4.77 7.40
CA GLU A 84 3.21 -5.55 7.75
C GLU A 84 3.57 -6.73 8.66
N ALA A 85 4.68 -7.42 8.39
CA ALA A 85 5.20 -8.49 9.23
C ALA A 85 5.55 -7.98 10.64
N GLU A 86 6.19 -6.81 10.74
CA GLU A 86 6.49 -6.15 12.03
C GLU A 86 5.20 -5.84 12.80
N ARG A 87 4.18 -5.29 12.12
CA ARG A 87 2.86 -5.05 12.72
C ARG A 87 2.20 -6.35 13.20
N GLN A 88 2.29 -7.41 12.42
CA GLN A 88 1.74 -8.72 12.81
C GLN A 88 2.51 -9.33 13.99
N ALA A 89 3.83 -9.14 14.08
CA ALA A 89 4.62 -9.59 15.23
C ALA A 89 4.26 -8.81 16.50
N ALA A 90 4.13 -7.48 16.41
CA ALA A 90 3.68 -6.64 17.52
C ALA A 90 2.27 -7.00 17.98
N ASN A 91 1.35 -7.25 17.04
CA ASN A 91 -0.01 -7.68 17.36
C ASN A 91 -0.04 -9.05 18.06
N ARG A 92 0.77 -10.01 17.59
CA ARG A 92 0.94 -11.31 18.26
C ARG A 92 1.48 -11.17 19.68
N LEU A 93 2.50 -10.34 19.88
CA LEU A 93 3.06 -10.06 21.21
C LEU A 93 2.00 -9.46 22.14
N MET A 94 1.28 -8.44 21.67
CA MET A 94 0.20 -7.80 22.44
C MET A 94 -0.87 -8.81 22.85
N LEU A 95 -1.29 -9.70 21.94
CA LEU A 95 -2.29 -10.73 22.24
C LEU A 95 -1.78 -11.74 23.28
N SER A 96 -0.50 -12.13 23.21
CA SER A 96 0.10 -13.03 24.20
C SER A 96 0.18 -12.42 25.60
N LEU A 97 0.55 -11.14 25.70
CA LEU A 97 0.59 -10.41 26.97
C LEU A 97 -0.81 -10.24 27.57
N GLN A 98 -1.82 -10.00 26.75
CA GLN A 98 -3.21 -9.94 27.21
C GLN A 98 -3.70 -11.29 27.76
N ALA A 99 -3.36 -12.40 27.09
CA ALA A 99 -3.69 -13.74 27.57
C ALA A 99 -2.99 -14.05 28.92
N GLU A 100 -1.72 -13.66 29.07
CA GLU A 100 -0.98 -13.83 30.33
C GLU A 100 -1.56 -12.97 31.47
N ALA A 101 -1.97 -11.73 31.19
CA ALA A 101 -2.61 -10.86 32.17
C ALA A 101 -3.94 -11.46 32.70
N ILE A 102 -4.75 -12.03 31.80
CA ILE A 102 -5.99 -12.73 32.17
C ILE A 102 -5.67 -13.97 33.00
N SER A 103 -4.67 -14.76 32.61
CA SER A 103 -4.27 -15.97 33.34
C SER A 103 -3.73 -15.68 34.73
N LYS A 104 -3.08 -14.54 34.95
CA LYS A 104 -2.58 -14.08 36.26
C LYS A 104 -3.64 -13.38 37.12
N GLY A 105 -4.92 -13.41 36.71
CA GLY A 105 -6.03 -12.83 37.47
C GLY A 105 -6.14 -11.30 37.35
N PHE A 106 -5.35 -10.68 36.47
CA PHE A 106 -5.48 -9.27 36.11
C PHE A 106 -6.59 -9.14 35.06
N ALA A 107 -7.84 -9.38 35.48
CA ALA A 107 -8.99 -9.17 34.62
C ALA A 107 -9.10 -7.67 34.31
N PRO A 108 -9.10 -7.25 33.02
CA PRO A 108 -9.44 -5.87 32.71
C PRO A 108 -10.86 -5.58 33.24
N PRO A 109 -11.11 -4.43 33.90
CA PRO A 109 -12.42 -4.12 34.43
C PRO A 109 -13.48 -4.17 33.31
N PRO A 110 -14.70 -4.66 33.59
CA PRO A 110 -15.74 -4.89 32.57
C PRO A 110 -16.32 -3.60 31.92
N THR A 111 -15.71 -2.43 32.13
CA THR A 111 -16.20 -1.14 31.64
C THR A 111 -15.58 -0.68 30.31
N ALA A 112 -14.59 -1.38 29.76
CA ALA A 112 -14.04 -1.04 28.43
C ALA A 112 -14.77 -1.75 27.27
N ALA A 113 -15.79 -2.57 27.56
CA ALA A 113 -16.71 -3.11 26.56
C ALA A 113 -17.97 -2.24 26.47
N LEU A 114 -17.83 -0.93 26.21
CA LEU A 114 -18.96 -0.21 25.64
C LEU A 114 -19.13 -0.75 24.22
N ALA A 115 -20.19 -1.51 24.06
CA ALA A 115 -20.59 -2.21 22.86
C ALA A 115 -20.44 -1.34 21.59
N THR A 116 -19.53 -1.72 20.71
CA THR A 116 -19.79 -1.66 19.26
C THR A 116 -20.11 -3.07 18.78
N GLN A 117 -21.10 -3.71 19.42
CA GLN A 117 -21.85 -4.75 18.76
C GLN A 117 -22.81 -4.07 17.78
N THR A 118 -22.37 -3.85 16.55
CA THR A 118 -23.30 -3.80 15.41
C THR A 118 -23.16 -5.12 14.67
N VAL A 119 -23.59 -6.19 15.31
CA VAL A 119 -23.92 -7.42 14.57
C VAL A 119 -25.22 -7.14 13.83
N ASN A 120 -25.20 -7.41 12.52
CA ASN A 120 -26.30 -7.30 11.55
C ASN A 120 -26.62 -5.87 11.08
N GLY A 121 -26.53 -5.70 9.76
CA GLY A 121 -26.66 -4.41 9.07
C GLY A 121 -27.91 -3.64 9.48
N ALA A 122 -27.72 -2.37 9.84
CA ALA A 122 -28.80 -1.41 9.81
C ALA A 122 -29.33 -1.32 8.36
N PRO A 123 -30.65 -1.45 8.13
CA PRO A 123 -31.19 -1.15 6.81
C PRO A 123 -30.88 0.32 6.50
N LEU A 124 -30.49 0.59 5.24
CA LEU A 124 -30.14 1.90 4.70
C LEU A 124 -31.19 3.01 4.98
N ALA A 125 -32.39 2.62 5.45
CA ALA A 125 -33.47 3.50 5.88
C ALA A 125 -33.15 4.36 7.13
N ALA A 126 -32.23 3.96 8.01
CA ALA A 126 -31.94 4.71 9.25
C ALA A 126 -31.17 6.02 9.05
N LEU A 127 -30.72 6.32 7.82
CA LEU A 127 -29.98 7.54 7.47
C LEU A 127 -30.84 8.64 6.84
N HIS A 128 -32.15 8.42 6.65
CA HIS A 128 -33.05 9.39 6.03
C HIS A 128 -33.51 10.54 6.96
N GLY A 129 -33.04 10.56 8.21
CA GLY A 129 -33.53 11.48 9.25
C GLY A 129 -32.56 12.59 9.69
N LEU A 130 -31.38 12.70 9.09
CA LEU A 130 -30.42 13.76 9.45
C LEU A 130 -30.26 14.71 8.28
N GLN A 131 -31.04 15.79 8.31
CA GLN A 131 -30.99 16.92 7.39
C GLN A 131 -29.97 17.95 7.92
N PRO A 132 -28.80 18.12 7.30
CA PRO A 132 -27.77 19.01 7.82
C PRO A 132 -27.83 20.35 7.06
N TRP A 133 -28.76 21.24 7.43
CA TRP A 133 -28.59 22.68 7.19
C TRP A 133 -29.59 23.56 7.97
N ALA A 134 -30.10 23.18 9.15
CA ALA A 134 -30.95 24.10 9.92
C ALA A 134 -30.13 25.33 10.39
N GLU A 135 -30.12 26.36 9.54
CA GLU A 135 -29.55 27.67 9.80
C GLU A 135 -30.32 28.31 10.96
N THR A 136 -29.55 28.74 11.96
CA THR A 136 -30.01 29.61 13.03
C THR A 136 -30.40 30.97 12.45
N THR A 137 -31.68 31.33 12.51
CA THR A 137 -32.10 32.73 12.66
C THR A 137 -33.21 32.86 13.70
N HIS A 138 -32.97 33.77 14.63
CA HIS A 138 -33.72 34.08 15.83
C HIS A 138 -35.22 34.40 15.61
N ALA A 139 -36.02 34.03 16.61
CA ALA A 139 -37.34 34.58 16.89
C ALA A 139 -37.27 35.95 17.62
N ALA A 140 -38.41 36.67 17.59
CA ALA A 140 -38.81 37.90 18.30
C ALA A 140 -38.80 39.17 17.41
N GLY A 141 -39.83 40.01 17.31
CA GLY A 141 -41.10 40.14 18.01
C GLY A 141 -41.72 41.51 17.65
N CYS A 142 -43.03 41.64 17.87
CA CYS A 142 -43.97 42.73 17.52
C CYS A 142 -44.59 42.66 16.12
#